data_AF-A0A3B9XJH1-F1
#
_entry.id   AF-A0A3B9XJH1-F1
#
_cell.length_a   1.000
_cell.length_b   1.000
_cell.length_c   1.000
_cell.angle_alpha   90.00
_cell.angle_beta   90.00
_cell.angle_gamma   90.00
#
_symmetry.space_group_name_H-M   'P 1'
#
loop_
_entity.id
_entity.type
_entity.pdbx_description
1 polymer ?
#
loop_
_entity_poly.entity_id
_entity_poly.type
_entity_poly.pdbx_seq_one_letter_code
_entity_poly.pdbx_strand_id
1 'polypeptide(L)'
;MEASFFAVALFTLGSFVWDDFLRFVHHLLMHKVPFLWRLHQVHHSAKILTPLTLYRAHPLEVAMATLRNSLSIGISAGMFVFFFESSLNLWTLAGVNAFGFVFNFLGANLRHSHIPLGFGSLIEKIFISPKQHQIHHSANPEHWDRNYGVSLALWDGIFGSLVLSKNTGKLKFGLGSVQNRSLLKEYGLLLKSCKTVWKSQVGPRPNRVFSDSKDHIPWAPHKDSESFQTVSP
;
A
#
# COMPACT_ATOMS: atom_id res chain seq x y z
N MET A 1 -7.48 38.10 -0.02
CA MET A 1 -8.87 37.62 -0.10
C MET A 1 -8.93 36.25 0.55
N GLU A 2 -9.99 35.93 1.29
CA GLU A 2 -10.20 34.57 1.79
C GLU A 2 -10.65 33.66 0.64
N ALA A 3 -10.09 32.44 0.57
CA ALA A 3 -10.47 31.48 -0.46
C ALA A 3 -11.93 31.02 -0.25
N SER A 4 -12.67 30.86 -1.35
CA SER A 4 -14.05 30.37 -1.27
C SER A 4 -14.10 28.94 -0.73
N PHE A 5 -15.21 28.55 -0.10
CA PHE A 5 -15.41 27.16 0.36
C PHE A 5 -15.18 26.13 -0.75
N PHE A 6 -15.64 26.43 -1.97
CA PHE A 6 -15.43 25.57 -3.13
C PHE A 6 -13.95 25.40 -3.49
N ALA A 7 -13.18 26.50 -3.48
CA ALA A 7 -11.74 26.45 -3.70
C ALA A 7 -11.02 25.61 -2.64
N VAL A 8 -11.39 25.78 -1.36
CA VAL A 8 -10.84 24.99 -0.24
C VAL A 8 -11.20 23.51 -0.38
N ALA A 9 -12.43 23.18 -0.77
CA ALA A 9 -12.87 21.80 -0.97
C ALA A 9 -12.12 21.12 -2.13
N LEU A 10 -12.00 21.80 -3.28
CA LEU A 10 -11.26 21.31 -4.43
C LEU A 10 -9.77 21.09 -4.09
N PHE A 11 -9.17 22.07 -3.40
CA PHE A 11 -7.79 21.95 -2.95
C PHE A 11 -7.57 20.80 -1.97
N THR A 12 -8.50 20.63 -1.03
CA THR A 12 -8.47 19.54 -0.04
C THR A 12 -8.52 18.18 -0.74
N LEU A 13 -9.46 18.01 -1.67
CA LEU A 13 -9.60 16.75 -2.42
C LEU A 13 -8.37 16.49 -3.31
N GLY A 14 -7.90 17.51 -4.04
CA GLY A 14 -6.71 17.39 -4.88
C GLY A 14 -5.46 17.05 -4.08
N SER A 15 -5.28 17.69 -2.92
CA SER A 15 -4.16 17.41 -2.01
C SER A 15 -4.22 16.00 -1.44
N PHE A 16 -5.43 15.52 -1.09
CA PHE A 16 -5.62 14.14 -0.63
C PHE A 16 -5.25 13.12 -1.72
N VAL A 17 -5.77 13.30 -2.94
CA VAL A 17 -5.47 12.39 -4.07
C VAL A 17 -3.97 12.41 -4.40
N TRP A 18 -3.35 13.60 -4.39
CA TRP A 18 -1.91 13.76 -4.59
C TRP A 18 -1.08 13.05 -3.51
N ASP A 19 -1.40 13.28 -2.23
CA ASP A 19 -0.67 12.63 -1.14
C ASP A 19 -0.82 11.10 -1.18
N ASP A 20 -2.03 10.60 -1.44
CA ASP A 20 -2.29 9.16 -1.56
C ASP A 20 -1.56 8.54 -2.76
N PHE A 21 -1.47 9.24 -3.89
CA PHE A 21 -0.65 8.80 -5.02
C PHE A 21 0.84 8.71 -4.64
N LEU A 22 1.39 9.72 -3.96
CA LEU A 22 2.78 9.68 -3.50
C LEU A 22 3.01 8.55 -2.48
N ARG A 23 2.03 8.24 -1.62
CA ARG A 23 2.06 7.06 -0.74
C ARG A 23 2.12 5.77 -1.54
N PHE A 24 1.27 5.64 -2.54
CA PHE A 24 1.23 4.47 -3.42
C PHE A 24 2.58 4.29 -4.13
N VAL A 25 3.13 5.33 -4.76
CA VAL A 25 4.43 5.26 -5.46
C VAL A 25 5.55 4.89 -4.48
N HIS A 26 5.59 5.53 -3.31
CA HIS A 26 6.55 5.20 -2.27
C HIS A 26 6.47 3.72 -1.89
N HIS A 27 5.27 3.21 -1.64
CA HIS A 27 5.04 1.83 -1.24
C HIS A 27 5.39 0.83 -2.35
N LEU A 28 5.01 1.13 -3.60
CA LEU A 28 5.41 0.36 -4.77
C LEU A 28 6.94 0.29 -4.88
N LEU A 29 7.65 1.41 -4.74
CA LEU A 29 9.12 1.45 -4.77
C LEU A 29 9.74 0.63 -3.62
N MET A 30 9.14 0.69 -2.43
CA MET A 30 9.53 -0.15 -1.28
C MET A 30 9.44 -1.64 -1.59
N HIS A 31 8.52 -2.06 -2.45
CA HIS A 31 8.42 -3.45 -2.88
C HIS A 31 9.31 -3.80 -4.08
N LYS A 32 9.46 -2.88 -5.04
CA LYS A 32 10.12 -3.17 -6.32
C LYS A 32 11.63 -2.96 -6.30
N VAL A 33 12.13 -2.01 -5.50
CA VAL A 33 13.56 -1.69 -5.41
C VAL A 33 14.21 -2.55 -4.33
N PRO A 34 15.22 -3.39 -4.66
CA PRO A 34 15.80 -4.33 -3.71
C PRO A 34 16.36 -3.71 -2.43
N PHE A 35 16.93 -2.49 -2.52
CA PHE A 35 17.42 -1.79 -1.33
C PHE A 35 16.26 -1.37 -0.41
N LEU A 36 15.22 -0.77 -0.98
CA LEU A 36 14.05 -0.30 -0.24
C LEU A 36 13.26 -1.47 0.37
N TRP A 37 13.14 -2.58 -0.35
CA TRP A 37 12.55 -3.81 0.18
C TRP A 37 13.26 -4.33 1.42
N ARG A 38 14.59 -4.18 1.51
CA ARG A 38 15.31 -4.64 2.71
C ARG A 38 14.96 -3.85 3.97
N LEU A 39 14.51 -2.60 3.80
CA LEU A 39 13.98 -1.77 4.88
C LEU A 39 12.54 -2.21 5.18
N HIS A 40 11.71 -2.28 4.14
CA HIS A 40 10.29 -2.53 4.26
C HIS A 40 9.92 -3.97 4.67
N GLN A 41 10.80 -4.95 4.40
CA GLN A 41 10.59 -6.33 4.87
C GLN A 41 10.53 -6.43 6.39
N VAL A 42 11.07 -5.46 7.14
CA VAL A 42 10.95 -5.40 8.60
C VAL A 42 9.48 -5.26 9.01
N HIS A 43 8.72 -4.46 8.25
CA HIS A 43 7.27 -4.32 8.40
C HIS A 43 6.55 -5.63 8.07
N HIS A 44 6.91 -6.26 6.95
CA HIS A 44 6.32 -7.53 6.49
C HIS A 44 6.77 -8.77 7.27
N SER A 45 7.78 -8.68 8.14
CA SER A 45 8.28 -9.85 8.87
C SER A 45 7.37 -10.28 10.03
N ALA A 46 6.38 -9.46 10.37
CA ALA A 46 5.39 -9.76 11.39
C ALA A 46 4.56 -10.99 11.01
N LYS A 47 4.66 -12.06 11.82
CA LYS A 47 3.84 -13.28 11.69
C LYS A 47 2.40 -13.08 12.18
N ILE A 48 2.18 -12.02 12.95
CA ILE A 48 0.94 -11.69 13.64
C ILE A 48 0.72 -10.19 13.42
N LEU A 49 -0.42 -9.83 12.84
CA LEU A 49 -0.78 -8.43 12.61
C LEU A 49 -1.48 -7.87 13.85
N THR A 50 -0.84 -6.89 14.48
CA THR A 50 -1.43 -6.09 15.55
C THR A 50 -1.28 -4.61 15.21
N PRO A 51 -2.08 -3.69 15.79
CA PRO A 51 -1.90 -2.26 15.53
C PRO A 51 -0.47 -1.77 15.75
N LEU A 52 0.31 -2.44 16.62
CA LEU A 52 1.73 -2.16 16.84
C LEU A 52 2.63 -2.49 15.64
N THR A 53 2.20 -3.38 14.74
CA THR A 53 2.92 -3.71 13.50
C THR A 53 3.12 -2.48 12.61
N LEU A 54 2.24 -1.47 12.72
CA LEU A 54 2.42 -0.18 12.06
C LEU A 54 3.77 0.48 12.41
N TYR A 55 4.20 0.38 13.66
CA TYR A 55 5.43 1.00 14.15
C TYR A 55 6.67 0.13 13.94
N ARG A 56 6.50 -1.07 13.38
CA ARG A 56 7.59 -1.97 13.02
C ARG A 56 8.19 -1.56 11.67
N ALA A 57 8.81 -0.39 11.61
CA ALA A 57 9.43 0.15 10.41
C ALA A 57 10.90 0.52 10.67
N HIS A 58 11.74 0.41 9.63
CA HIS A 58 13.12 0.84 9.74
C HIS A 58 13.20 2.38 9.89
N PRO A 59 14.08 2.97 10.72
CA PRO A 59 14.16 4.42 10.90
C PRO A 59 14.34 5.21 9.59
N LEU A 60 15.14 4.67 8.66
CA LEU A 60 15.28 5.26 7.32
C LEU A 60 13.98 5.23 6.49
N GLU A 61 13.14 4.21 6.64
CA GLU A 61 11.81 4.18 6.02
C GLU A 61 10.93 5.29 6.59
N VAL A 62 10.94 5.47 7.91
CA VAL A 62 10.24 6.58 8.58
C VAL A 62 10.76 7.93 8.07
N ALA A 63 12.08 8.12 7.97
CA ALA A 63 12.67 9.36 7.47
C ALA A 63 12.28 9.65 6.01
N MET A 64 12.29 8.63 5.13
CA MET A 64 11.83 8.78 3.75
C MET A 64 10.34 9.10 3.68
N ALA A 65 9.51 8.48 4.53
CA ALA A 65 8.09 8.77 4.59
C ALA A 65 7.83 10.21 5.07
N THR A 66 8.57 10.68 6.08
CA THR A 66 8.52 12.07 6.56
C THR A 66 8.93 13.05 5.48
N LEU A 67 10.05 12.81 4.78
CA LEU A 67 10.48 13.67 3.68
C LEU A 67 9.43 13.74 2.58
N ARG A 68 8.85 12.60 2.19
CA ARG A 68 7.77 12.55 1.20
C ARG A 68 6.54 13.33 1.68
N ASN A 69 6.13 13.21 2.95
CA ASN A 69 5.02 13.98 3.50
C ASN A 69 5.31 15.49 3.46
N SER A 70 6.51 15.92 3.87
CA SER A 70 6.92 17.33 3.85
C SER A 70 6.92 17.90 2.44
N LEU A 71 7.43 17.15 1.45
CA LEU A 71 7.38 17.54 0.04
C LEU A 71 5.94 17.61 -0.49
N SER A 72 5.11 16.62 -0.16
CA SER A 72 3.68 16.59 -0.53
C SER A 72 2.95 17.83 -0.02
N ILE A 73 3.08 18.13 1.28
CA ILE A 73 2.47 19.30 1.91
C ILE A 73 3.02 20.60 1.32
N GLY A 74 4.34 20.71 1.14
CA GLY A 74 4.98 21.90 0.59
C GLY A 74 4.53 22.20 -0.84
N ILE A 75 4.46 21.18 -1.70
CA ILE A 75 3.98 21.31 -3.08
C ILE A 75 2.50 21.69 -3.09
N SER A 76 1.65 20.99 -2.33
CA SER A 76 0.22 21.30 -2.26
C SER A 76 -0.01 22.74 -1.76
N ALA A 77 0.65 23.14 -0.67
CA ALA A 77 0.56 24.48 -0.12
C ALA A 77 1.04 25.55 -1.12
N GLY A 78 2.16 25.32 -1.79
CA GLY A 78 2.68 26.22 -2.83
C GLY A 78 1.72 26.37 -4.00
N MET A 79 1.15 25.25 -4.49
CA MET A 79 0.14 25.26 -5.54
C MET A 79 -1.11 26.02 -5.13
N PHE A 80 -1.58 25.87 -3.88
CA PHE A 80 -2.72 26.62 -3.38
C PHE A 80 -2.49 28.13 -3.38
N VAL A 81 -1.35 28.55 -2.83
CA VAL A 81 -0.99 29.97 -2.79
C VAL A 81 -0.87 30.53 -4.21
N PHE A 82 -0.27 29.78 -5.13
CA PHE A 82 -0.11 30.18 -6.52
C PHE A 82 -1.44 30.34 -7.26
N PHE A 83 -2.35 29.36 -7.16
CA PHE A 83 -3.61 29.38 -7.94
C PHE A 83 -4.72 30.24 -7.31
N PHE A 84 -4.70 30.45 -5.99
CA PHE A 84 -5.80 31.11 -5.29
C PHE A 84 -5.42 32.47 -4.69
N GLU A 85 -4.16 32.91 -4.86
CA GLU A 85 -3.63 34.20 -4.36
C GLU A 85 -4.04 34.49 -2.90
N SER A 86 -4.16 33.43 -2.11
CA SER A 86 -4.77 33.47 -0.78
C SER A 86 -3.77 33.09 0.30
N SER A 87 -3.94 33.68 1.47
CA SER A 87 -3.18 33.30 2.65
C SER A 87 -3.66 31.95 3.17
N LEU A 88 -2.73 31.02 3.38
CA LEU A 88 -3.00 29.76 4.07
C LEU A 88 -3.49 30.07 5.49
N ASN A 89 -4.74 29.76 5.81
CA ASN A 89 -5.22 29.79 7.19
C ASN A 89 -5.21 28.37 7.79
N LEU A 90 -5.30 28.29 9.12
CA LEU A 90 -5.34 27.03 9.86
C LEU A 90 -6.50 26.10 9.44
N TRP A 91 -7.64 26.65 9.03
CA TRP A 91 -8.79 25.88 8.56
C TRP A 91 -8.54 25.19 7.21
N THR A 92 -7.81 25.85 6.30
CA THR A 92 -7.39 25.25 5.02
C THR A 92 -6.47 24.05 5.25
N LEU A 93 -5.54 24.16 6.22
CA LEU A 93 -4.64 23.07 6.61
C LEU A 93 -5.35 21.95 7.40
N ALA A 94 -6.32 22.31 8.24
CA ALA A 94 -7.12 21.34 8.99
C ALA A 94 -8.02 20.51 8.07
N GLY A 95 -8.61 21.13 7.03
CA GLY A 95 -9.45 20.46 6.04
C GLY A 95 -8.72 19.34 5.29
N VAL A 96 -7.45 19.57 4.90
CA VAL A 96 -6.58 18.56 4.26
C VAL A 96 -6.41 17.30 5.11
N ASN A 97 -6.38 17.45 6.44
CA ASN A 97 -6.21 16.33 7.36
C ASN A 97 -7.52 15.62 7.73
N ALA A 98 -8.68 16.26 7.51
CA ALA A 98 -9.98 15.72 7.92
C ALA A 98 -10.31 14.41 7.21
N PHE A 99 -10.05 14.31 5.89
CA PHE A 99 -10.33 13.07 5.16
C PHE A 99 -9.44 11.91 5.62
N GLY A 100 -8.14 12.16 5.81
CA GLY A 100 -7.21 11.17 6.34
C GLY A 100 -7.59 10.71 7.75
N PHE A 101 -8.07 11.63 8.59
CA PHE A 101 -8.58 11.33 9.92
C PHE A 101 -9.82 10.42 9.85
N VAL A 102 -10.81 10.78 9.04
CA VAL A 102 -12.05 10.00 8.85
C VAL A 102 -11.73 8.62 8.29
N PHE A 103 -10.88 8.51 7.26
CA PHE A 103 -10.47 7.23 6.69
C PHE A 103 -9.79 6.31 7.72
N ASN A 104 -8.87 6.85 8.53
CA ASN A 104 -8.24 6.08 9.60
C ASN A 104 -9.23 5.68 10.70
N PHE A 105 -10.16 6.58 11.05
CA PHE A 105 -11.21 6.32 12.03
C PHE A 105 -12.18 5.22 11.58
N LEU A 106 -12.62 5.25 10.32
CA LEU A 106 -13.65 4.34 9.77
C LEU A 106 -13.19 2.90 9.55
N GLY A 107 -11.90 2.60 9.75
CA GLY A 107 -11.43 1.22 9.72
C GLY A 107 -10.01 1.03 9.22
N ALA A 108 -9.33 2.04 8.68
CA ALA A 108 -7.96 1.84 8.18
C ALA A 108 -6.98 1.46 9.30
N ASN A 109 -7.27 1.77 10.58
CA ASN A 109 -6.52 1.26 11.73
C ASN A 109 -6.57 -0.27 11.87
N LEU A 110 -7.60 -0.93 11.32
CA LEU A 110 -7.77 -2.38 11.41
C LEU A 110 -6.91 -3.15 10.39
N ARG A 111 -6.26 -2.47 9.45
CA ARG A 111 -5.45 -3.09 8.38
C ARG A 111 -4.29 -3.92 8.92
N HIS A 112 -3.79 -3.57 10.10
CA HIS A 112 -2.80 -4.33 10.85
C HIS A 112 -3.43 -5.06 12.05
N SER A 113 -4.68 -5.48 11.99
CA SER A 113 -5.31 -6.28 13.06
C SER A 113 -5.62 -7.70 12.59
N HIS A 114 -6.10 -8.53 13.51
CA HIS A 114 -6.61 -9.87 13.21
C HIS A 114 -8.01 -9.87 12.58
N ILE A 115 -8.66 -8.70 12.47
CA ILE A 115 -10.04 -8.57 12.00
C ILE A 115 -10.01 -8.48 10.47
N PRO A 116 -10.52 -9.48 9.72
CA PRO A 116 -10.45 -9.50 8.26
C PRO A 116 -11.61 -8.73 7.64
N LEU A 117 -11.65 -7.42 7.86
CA LEU A 117 -12.72 -6.55 7.37
C LEU A 117 -12.52 -6.22 5.89
N GLY A 118 -13.40 -6.76 5.02
CA GLY A 118 -13.52 -6.37 3.62
C GLY A 118 -14.63 -5.34 3.42
N PHE A 119 -14.57 -4.56 2.34
CA PHE A 119 -15.59 -3.55 1.99
C PHE A 119 -16.51 -3.99 0.85
N GLY A 120 -16.31 -5.20 0.31
CA GLY A 120 -17.06 -5.71 -0.83
C GLY A 120 -16.50 -5.22 -2.17
N SER A 121 -16.73 -6.01 -3.23
CA SER A 121 -16.00 -5.91 -4.50
C SER A 121 -16.11 -4.58 -5.24
N LEU A 122 -17.17 -3.78 -5.01
CA LEU A 122 -17.32 -2.47 -5.66
C LEU A 122 -16.48 -1.40 -4.94
N ILE A 123 -16.57 -1.33 -3.61
CA ILE A 123 -15.85 -0.35 -2.80
C ILE A 123 -14.34 -0.64 -2.85
N GLU A 124 -13.95 -1.91 -2.83
CA GLU A 124 -12.55 -2.36 -2.87
C GLU A 124 -11.81 -2.07 -4.18
N LYS A 125 -12.52 -1.63 -5.23
CA LYS A 125 -11.88 -1.11 -6.45
C LYS A 125 -11.44 0.35 -6.31
N ILE A 126 -12.01 1.07 -5.35
CA ILE A 126 -11.77 2.50 -5.14
C ILE A 126 -11.00 2.73 -3.85
N PHE A 127 -11.42 2.12 -2.75
CA PHE A 127 -10.82 2.25 -1.43
C PHE A 127 -10.19 0.93 -0.98
N ILE A 128 -9.02 1.02 -0.37
CA ILE A 128 -8.36 -0.16 0.18
C ILE A 128 -9.07 -0.61 1.46
N SER A 129 -9.48 -1.88 1.53
CA SER A 129 -10.04 -2.44 2.76
C SER A 129 -8.94 -2.97 3.69
N PRO A 130 -9.20 -3.08 5.01
CA PRO A 130 -8.29 -3.74 5.94
C PRO A 130 -7.87 -5.12 5.47
N LYS A 131 -8.80 -5.90 4.91
CA LYS A 131 -8.51 -7.24 4.39
C LYS A 131 -7.64 -7.19 3.12
N GLN A 132 -7.82 -6.21 2.21
CA GLN A 132 -6.90 -6.05 1.06
C GLN A 132 -5.46 -5.78 1.48
N HIS A 133 -5.27 -4.96 2.53
CA HIS A 133 -3.95 -4.71 3.11
C HIS A 133 -3.39 -5.95 3.83
N GLN A 134 -4.22 -6.75 4.51
CA GLN A 134 -3.77 -8.03 5.06
C GLN A 134 -3.32 -9.01 3.97
N ILE A 135 -4.02 -9.05 2.82
CA ILE A 135 -3.62 -9.86 1.65
C ILE A 135 -2.24 -9.44 1.17
N HIS A 136 -1.98 -8.14 1.10
CA HIS A 136 -0.66 -7.60 0.78
C HIS A 136 0.44 -8.06 1.75
N HIS A 137 0.12 -8.24 3.03
CA HIS A 137 1.01 -8.81 4.06
C HIS A 137 1.16 -10.33 4.01
N SER A 138 0.42 -11.01 3.13
CA SER A 138 0.38 -12.47 3.10
C SER A 138 1.70 -13.08 2.63
N ALA A 139 2.09 -14.16 3.30
CA ALA A 139 3.22 -14.99 2.92
C ALA A 139 2.95 -15.85 1.67
N ASN A 140 1.69 -15.94 1.18
CA ASN A 140 1.35 -16.70 -0.02
C ASN A 140 1.95 -16.01 -1.28
N PRO A 141 2.76 -16.71 -2.09
CA PRO A 141 3.33 -16.16 -3.32
C PRO A 141 2.31 -15.54 -4.29
N GLU A 142 1.07 -16.03 -4.34
CA GLU A 142 0.01 -15.48 -5.20
C GLU A 142 -0.38 -14.04 -4.83
N HIS A 143 -0.19 -13.66 -3.56
CA HIS A 143 -0.51 -12.34 -3.04
C HIS A 143 0.67 -11.38 -3.07
N TRP A 144 1.85 -11.85 -3.49
CA TRP A 144 3.02 -10.99 -3.57
C TRP A 144 2.82 -9.88 -4.59
N ASP A 145 3.31 -8.70 -4.23
CA ASP A 145 3.30 -7.55 -5.13
C ASP A 145 1.90 -7.11 -5.56
N ARG A 146 0.91 -7.34 -4.68
CA ARG A 146 -0.48 -6.92 -4.81
C ARG A 146 -0.83 -5.87 -3.77
N ASN A 147 -1.85 -5.05 -4.05
CA ASN A 147 -2.48 -4.12 -3.11
C ASN A 147 -1.51 -3.18 -2.38
N TYR A 148 -0.81 -2.31 -3.11
CA TYR A 148 0.05 -1.27 -2.55
C TYR A 148 -0.70 -0.01 -2.09
N GLY A 149 -1.98 0.12 -2.44
CA GLY A 149 -2.83 1.25 -2.07
C GLY A 149 -2.87 1.47 -0.56
N VAL A 150 -2.87 2.74 -0.15
CA VAL A 150 -2.87 3.12 1.28
C VAL A 150 -4.23 3.60 1.74
N SER A 151 -4.88 4.46 0.96
CA SER A 151 -6.29 4.81 1.13
C SER A 151 -7.10 4.42 -0.09
N LEU A 152 -6.59 4.71 -1.29
CA LEU A 152 -7.23 4.37 -2.54
C LEU A 152 -6.65 3.08 -3.14
N ALA A 153 -7.54 2.15 -3.46
CA ALA A 153 -7.24 0.95 -4.26
C ALA A 153 -7.25 1.25 -5.78
N LEU A 154 -7.69 2.45 -6.17
CA LEU A 154 -7.71 2.91 -7.57
C LEU A 154 -6.34 2.75 -8.24
N TRP A 155 -5.26 3.11 -7.53
CA TRP A 155 -3.90 2.99 -8.04
C TRP A 155 -3.52 1.54 -8.32
N ASP A 156 -3.94 0.61 -7.46
CA ASP A 156 -3.71 -0.82 -7.71
C ASP A 156 -4.46 -1.31 -8.95
N GLY A 157 -5.64 -0.76 -9.23
CA GLY A 157 -6.37 -1.02 -10.47
C GLY A 157 -5.59 -0.54 -11.70
N ILE A 158 -5.10 0.70 -11.65
CA ILE A 158 -4.33 1.32 -12.74
C ILE A 158 -3.01 0.57 -13.01
N PHE A 159 -2.31 0.16 -11.96
CA PHE A 159 -1.00 -0.52 -12.07
C PHE A 159 -1.11 -2.06 -12.10
N GLY A 160 -2.33 -2.61 -12.12
CA GLY A 160 -2.56 -4.05 -12.23
C GLY A 160 -2.15 -4.88 -10.99
N SER A 161 -2.03 -4.25 -9.82
CA SER A 161 -1.73 -4.92 -8.54
C SER A 161 -2.96 -5.22 -7.69
N LEU A 162 -4.16 -4.86 -8.15
CA LEU A 162 -5.39 -5.02 -7.37
C LEU A 162 -5.79 -6.49 -7.19
N VAL A 163 -6.01 -6.87 -5.93
CA VAL A 163 -6.65 -8.12 -5.52
C VAL A 163 -7.77 -7.78 -4.55
N LEU A 164 -8.99 -8.19 -4.89
CA LEU A 164 -10.17 -8.00 -4.03
C LEU A 164 -10.14 -8.97 -2.84
N SER A 165 -10.80 -8.59 -1.74
CA SER A 165 -10.79 -9.40 -0.52
C SER A 165 -11.78 -10.57 -0.53
N LYS A 166 -12.65 -10.61 -1.55
CA LYS A 166 -13.56 -11.71 -1.81
C LYS A 166 -12.74 -12.96 -2.18
N ASN A 167 -13.15 -14.12 -1.69
CA ASN A 167 -12.54 -15.43 -1.97
C ASN A 167 -11.12 -15.66 -1.41
N THR A 168 -10.54 -14.73 -0.65
CA THR A 168 -9.30 -15.01 0.09
C THR A 168 -9.59 -15.75 1.38
N GLY A 169 -9.04 -16.97 1.48
CA GLY A 169 -9.12 -17.84 2.64
C GLY A 169 -8.26 -17.36 3.83
N LYS A 170 -7.91 -18.29 4.73
CA LYS A 170 -7.07 -17.96 5.89
C LYS A 170 -5.68 -17.51 5.45
N LEU A 171 -5.29 -16.31 5.87
CA LEU A 171 -3.98 -15.74 5.57
C LEU A 171 -2.93 -16.21 6.58
N LYS A 172 -1.73 -16.47 6.09
CA LYS A 172 -0.50 -16.60 6.89
C LYS A 172 0.38 -15.39 6.60
N PHE A 173 1.04 -14.85 7.61
CA PHE A 173 1.88 -13.64 7.52
C PHE A 173 3.34 -13.94 7.84
N GLY A 174 4.22 -12.96 7.59
CA GLY A 174 5.67 -13.09 7.71
C GLY A 174 6.36 -13.37 6.37
N LEU A 175 7.67 -13.56 6.39
CA LEU A 175 8.50 -13.72 5.18
C LEU A 175 8.47 -15.14 4.57
N GLY A 176 7.53 -16.00 4.97
CA GLY A 176 7.44 -17.38 4.50
C GLY A 176 8.68 -18.24 4.85
N SER A 177 9.07 -19.15 3.95
CA SER A 177 10.21 -20.08 4.15
C SER A 177 11.59 -19.41 4.19
N VAL A 178 11.68 -18.12 3.86
CA VAL A 178 12.92 -17.33 3.91
C VAL A 178 13.36 -17.01 5.35
N GLN A 179 12.47 -17.25 6.33
CA GLN A 179 12.66 -16.89 7.73
C GLN A 179 13.53 -17.86 8.55
N ASN A 180 14.38 -18.68 7.92
CA ASN A 180 15.29 -19.59 8.61
C ASN A 180 16.55 -18.90 9.20
N ARG A 181 16.50 -17.58 9.43
CA ARG A 181 17.56 -16.81 10.08
C ARG A 181 16.98 -15.96 11.21
N SER A 182 16.96 -16.56 12.41
CA SER A 182 16.85 -15.94 13.76
C SER A 182 16.18 -14.57 13.85
N LEU A 183 15.04 -14.49 14.55
CA LEU A 183 14.30 -13.28 14.90
C LEU A 183 15.18 -12.18 15.55
N LEU A 184 16.30 -12.53 16.18
CA LEU A 184 17.28 -11.57 16.71
C LEU A 184 17.98 -10.75 15.61
N LYS A 185 18.11 -11.29 14.39
CA LYS A 185 18.62 -10.54 13.24
C LYS A 185 17.61 -9.52 12.69
N GLU A 186 16.30 -9.74 12.87
CA GLU A 186 15.25 -8.82 12.42
C GLU A 186 15.15 -7.58 13.31
N TYR A 187 15.18 -7.73 14.65
CA TYR A 187 15.30 -6.57 15.54
C TYR A 187 16.67 -5.89 15.39
N GLY A 188 17.72 -6.67 15.15
CA GLY A 188 19.02 -6.13 14.77
C GLY A 188 19.04 -5.41 13.42
N LEU A 189 18.06 -5.60 12.52
CA LEU A 189 17.95 -4.85 11.27
C LEU A 189 17.45 -3.42 11.49
N LEU A 190 16.64 -3.16 12.52
CA LEU A 190 16.19 -1.80 12.87
C LEU A 190 17.36 -0.88 13.23
N LEU A 191 18.42 -1.44 13.83
CA LEU A 191 19.60 -0.71 14.31
C LEU A 191 20.83 -0.89 13.42
N LYS A 192 20.72 -1.66 12.32
CA LYS A 192 21.84 -1.87 11.41
C LYS A 192 22.03 -0.65 10.54
N SER A 193 23.30 -0.27 10.36
CA SER A 193 23.66 0.76 9.40
C SER A 193 23.20 0.41 7.99
N CYS A 194 22.93 1.44 7.17
CA CYS A 194 22.53 1.27 5.77
C CYS A 194 23.53 0.40 4.98
N LYS A 195 24.82 0.48 5.31
CA LYS A 195 25.89 -0.34 4.72
C LYS A 195 25.70 -1.84 5.02
N THR A 196 25.23 -2.15 6.23
CA THR A 196 24.94 -3.54 6.62
C THR A 196 23.65 -4.02 5.97
N VAL A 197 22.61 -3.18 5.87
CA VAL A 197 21.38 -3.50 5.13
C VAL A 197 21.71 -3.78 3.66
N TRP A 198 22.50 -2.91 3.01
CA TRP A 198 22.95 -3.07 1.63
C TRP A 198 23.67 -4.40 1.39
N LYS A 199 24.60 -4.77 2.29
CA LYS A 199 25.38 -6.01 2.20
C LYS A 199 24.65 -7.25 2.70
N SER A 200 23.55 -7.10 3.44
CA SER A 200 22.84 -8.23 4.02
C SER A 200 22.19 -9.06 2.91
N GLN A 201 22.63 -10.32 2.80
CA GLN A 201 21.99 -11.36 2.01
C GLN A 201 20.72 -11.90 2.71
N VAL A 202 19.92 -11.03 3.33
CA VAL A 202 18.49 -11.34 3.52
C VAL A 202 17.95 -11.35 2.11
N GLY A 203 17.75 -12.55 1.58
CA GLY A 203 17.83 -12.83 0.15
C GLY A 203 16.88 -11.97 -0.69
N PRO A 204 17.18 -11.78 -1.99
CA PRO A 204 16.10 -11.44 -2.91
C PRO A 204 14.95 -12.43 -2.67
N ARG A 205 13.68 -11.95 -2.74
CA ARG A 205 12.54 -12.88 -2.76
C ARG A 205 12.84 -14.01 -3.76
N PRO A 206 12.49 -15.28 -3.45
CA PRO A 206 12.74 -16.40 -4.35
C PRO A 206 12.36 -16.01 -5.77
N ASN A 207 13.28 -16.27 -6.71
CA ASN A 207 13.29 -15.81 -8.09
C ASN A 207 11.92 -15.40 -8.63
N ARG A 208 11.84 -14.14 -9.08
CA ARG A 208 10.89 -13.74 -10.10
C ARG A 208 11.05 -14.71 -11.27
N VAL A 209 10.19 -15.71 -11.36
CA VAL A 209 9.71 -16.09 -12.67
C VAL A 209 8.86 -14.90 -13.06
N PHE A 210 9.47 -13.91 -13.74
CA PHE A 210 8.72 -13.24 -14.77
C PHE A 210 8.31 -14.39 -15.68
N SER A 211 7.11 -14.94 -15.49
CA SER A 211 6.53 -15.62 -16.62
C SER A 211 6.52 -14.52 -17.68
N ASP A 212 7.16 -14.79 -18.80
CA ASP A 212 6.93 -14.06 -20.03
C ASP A 212 5.43 -14.22 -20.36
N SER A 213 4.53 -13.60 -19.59
CA SER A 213 3.14 -13.52 -19.94
C SER A 213 2.99 -12.32 -20.85
N LYS A 214 3.48 -12.50 -22.09
CA LYS A 214 2.91 -11.83 -23.25
C LYS A 214 1.40 -12.10 -23.41
N ASP A 215 0.83 -13.00 -22.60
CA ASP A 215 -0.52 -13.52 -22.79
C ASP A 215 -1.58 -13.04 -21.78
N HIS A 216 -1.29 -12.10 -20.86
CA HIS A 216 -2.31 -11.60 -19.92
C HIS A 216 -2.41 -10.08 -19.89
N ILE A 217 -3.05 -9.55 -20.93
CA ILE A 217 -3.75 -8.26 -20.88
C ILE A 217 -5.09 -8.52 -20.15
N PRO A 218 -5.35 -7.96 -18.95
CA PRO A 218 -6.46 -8.38 -18.08
C PRO A 218 -7.87 -7.98 -18.53
N TRP A 219 -8.03 -7.41 -19.74
CA TRP A 219 -9.31 -6.88 -20.21
C TRP A 219 -9.95 -7.67 -21.37
N ALA A 220 -9.42 -8.82 -21.78
CA ALA A 220 -10.14 -9.65 -22.74
C ALA A 220 -11.41 -10.25 -22.08
N PRO A 221 -12.63 -10.01 -22.62
CA PRO A 221 -13.84 -10.61 -22.07
C PRO A 221 -13.76 -12.13 -22.21
N HIS A 222 -14.02 -12.85 -21.11
CA HIS A 222 -14.13 -14.30 -21.11
C HIS A 222 -15.18 -14.74 -22.12
N LYS A 223 -14.77 -15.50 -23.14
CA LYS A 223 -15.69 -16.30 -23.94
C LYS A 223 -15.93 -17.58 -23.18
N ASP A 224 -17.15 -17.76 -22.69
CA ASP A 224 -17.62 -19.03 -22.17
C ASP A 224 -17.64 -20.05 -23.31
N SER A 225 -16.76 -21.06 -23.24
CA SER A 225 -16.85 -22.24 -24.08
C SER A 225 -17.53 -23.34 -23.28
N GLU A 226 -18.84 -23.50 -23.48
CA GLU A 226 -19.56 -24.71 -23.14
C GLU A 226 -18.98 -25.88 -23.96
N SER A 227 -18.27 -26.80 -23.28
CA SER A 227 -17.93 -28.09 -23.86
C SER A 227 -18.96 -29.12 -23.37
N PHE A 228 -19.91 -29.42 -24.26
CA PHE A 228 -20.80 -30.57 -24.20
C PHE A 228 -20.00 -31.87 -23.92
N GLN A 229 -20.36 -32.58 -22.86
CA GLN A 229 -20.02 -34.00 -22.73
C GLN A 229 -21.20 -34.84 -23.24
N THR A 230 -21.01 -35.45 -24.40
CA THR A 230 -21.87 -36.51 -24.93
C THR A 230 -21.62 -37.79 -24.15
N VAL A 231 -22.68 -38.36 -23.55
CA VAL A 231 -22.68 -39.73 -23.03
C VAL A 231 -23.55 -40.57 -23.96
N SER A 232 -22.99 -41.63 -24.56
CA SER A 232 -23.67 -42.80 -25.15
C SER A 232 -22.60 -43.81 -25.58
N PRO A 233 -22.91 -45.13 -25.69
CA PRO A 233 -24.23 -45.77 -25.62
C PRO A 233 -24.51 -46.52 -24.31
#